data_AF-A0AAU7XW12-F1
#
_entry.id   AF-A0AAU7XW12-F1
#
_cell.length_a   1.000
_cell.length_b   1.000
_cell.length_c   1.000
_cell.angle_alpha   90.00
_cell.angle_beta   90.00
_cell.angle_gamma   90.00
#
_symmetry.space_group_name_H-M   'P 1'
#
loop_
_entity.id
_entity.type
_entity.pdbx_description
1 polymer ?
#
loop_
_entity_poly.entity_id
_entity_poly.type
_entity_poly.pdbx_seq_one_letter_code
_entity_poly.pdbx_strand_id
1 'polypeptide(L)'
;MPIDVEFCAVGLHAYGSFEESVSTVSSEGQEGLDHSINGRVWMDHQYNGRELLIETEDGSFLLVHCQGGTVAWRVGRAKPNHLEWRVPPFEETVLFRLPSGEVVPWAWHKVLSGFRGKPFALAVSDSLLFMFWRGGPEYLLCCYRSEGEHYLVLSEC
;
A
#
# COMPACT_ATOMS: atom_id res chain seq x y z
N MET A 1 -5.90 12.01 -17.40
CA MET A 1 -7.37 11.97 -17.22
C MET A 1 -7.64 11.28 -15.90
N PRO A 2 -8.58 11.73 -15.06
CA PRO A 2 -8.86 11.05 -13.79
C PRO A 2 -9.54 9.70 -14.03
N ILE A 3 -9.28 8.76 -13.12
CA ILE A 3 -9.89 7.43 -13.04
C ILE A 3 -11.12 7.55 -12.15
N ASP A 4 -12.29 7.13 -12.65
CA ASP A 4 -13.56 7.24 -11.93
C ASP A 4 -13.75 6.09 -10.95
N VAL A 5 -13.66 6.38 -9.65
CA VAL A 5 -13.77 5.38 -8.59
C VAL A 5 -15.24 5.03 -8.36
N GLU A 6 -15.59 3.76 -8.55
CA GLU A 6 -16.89 3.18 -8.24
C GLU A 6 -17.02 2.83 -6.76
N PHE A 7 -15.93 2.35 -6.16
CA PHE A 7 -15.91 1.86 -4.79
C PHE A 7 -14.56 2.13 -4.14
N CYS A 8 -14.58 2.67 -2.94
CA CYS A 8 -13.41 2.78 -2.08
C CYS A 8 -13.55 1.71 -0.99
N ALA A 9 -12.62 0.75 -0.95
CA ALA A 9 -12.48 -0.07 0.23
C ALA A 9 -11.99 0.85 1.37
N VAL A 10 -12.96 1.28 2.19
CA VAL A 10 -12.81 2.04 3.43
C VAL A 10 -12.64 3.55 3.26
N GLY A 11 -13.77 4.26 3.19
CA GLY A 11 -13.86 5.60 3.73
C GLY A 11 -13.93 5.54 5.26
N LEU A 12 -12.79 5.66 5.94
CA LEU A 12 -12.74 5.89 7.40
C LEU A 12 -12.70 7.38 7.67
N HIS A 13 -13.85 8.03 7.49
CA HIS A 13 -14.14 9.16 8.37
C HIS A 13 -14.19 8.59 9.80
N ALA A 14 -13.28 9.04 10.65
CA ALA A 14 -13.10 8.64 12.06
C ALA A 14 -12.19 7.41 12.29
N TYR A 15 -10.87 7.64 12.22
CA TYR A 15 -9.97 6.90 13.10
C TYR A 15 -9.97 7.55 14.49
N GLY A 16 -10.59 6.87 15.45
CA GLY A 16 -10.22 6.95 16.86
C GLY A 16 -8.83 6.32 17.02
N SER A 17 -8.05 6.80 17.99
CA SER A 17 -6.62 6.52 18.14
C SER A 17 -6.21 5.05 17.98
N PHE A 18 -5.00 4.86 17.42
CA PHE A 18 -4.18 3.65 17.31
C PHE A 18 -4.45 2.52 18.32
N GLU A 19 -4.70 2.85 19.59
CA GLU A 19 -4.93 1.88 20.68
C GLU A 19 -6.17 0.99 20.50
N GLU A 20 -7.23 1.46 19.81
CA GLU A 20 -8.44 0.65 19.58
C GLU A 20 -8.26 -0.41 18.48
N SER A 21 -7.27 -0.22 17.58
CA SER A 21 -7.04 -1.12 16.43
C SER A 21 -6.16 -2.32 16.76
N VAL A 22 -5.51 -2.33 17.93
CA VAL A 22 -4.55 -3.36 18.35
C VAL A 22 -5.23 -4.56 19.03
N SER A 23 -6.50 -4.46 19.44
CA SER A 23 -7.14 -5.43 20.34
C SER A 23 -7.83 -6.65 19.72
N THR A 24 -7.84 -6.83 18.39
CA THR A 24 -8.64 -7.89 17.73
C THR A 24 -7.85 -8.92 16.92
N VAL A 25 -6.52 -8.99 17.09
CA VAL A 25 -5.71 -10.04 16.45
C VAL A 25 -6.00 -11.43 17.04
N SER A 26 -6.65 -12.31 16.27
CA SER A 26 -6.71 -13.76 16.54
C SER A 26 -5.55 -14.53 15.88
N SER A 27 -4.44 -14.58 16.62
CA SER A 27 -3.51 -15.70 16.89
C SER A 27 -3.12 -16.82 15.89
N GLU A 28 -3.42 -16.88 14.57
CA GLU A 28 -2.85 -17.95 13.69
C GLU A 28 -2.54 -17.63 12.19
N GLY A 29 -3.10 -16.60 11.53
CA GLY A 29 -2.98 -16.48 10.05
C GLY A 29 -1.85 -15.60 9.51
N GLN A 30 -1.28 -14.77 10.37
CA GLN A 30 -0.59 -13.52 10.03
C GLN A 30 0.78 -13.40 10.71
N GLU A 31 1.03 -14.25 11.70
CA GLU A 31 2.18 -14.22 12.62
C GLU A 31 3.55 -14.38 11.92
N GLY A 32 3.56 -14.71 10.63
CA GLY A 32 4.72 -14.73 9.74
C GLY A 32 4.95 -13.46 8.90
N LEU A 33 4.11 -12.42 9.01
CA LEU A 33 4.43 -11.06 8.51
C LEU A 33 5.78 -10.57 9.06
N ASP A 34 6.15 -11.11 10.21
CA ASP A 34 6.73 -10.37 11.31
C ASP A 34 8.20 -10.71 11.58
N HIS A 35 8.85 -11.59 10.80
CA HIS A 35 10.21 -12.03 11.14
C HIS A 35 11.35 -11.61 10.20
N SER A 36 11.13 -10.82 9.14
CA SER A 36 12.30 -10.12 8.55
C SER A 36 12.09 -8.87 7.72
N ILE A 37 10.87 -8.40 7.41
CA ILE A 37 10.73 -7.22 6.53
C ILE A 37 10.64 -5.89 7.29
N ASN A 38 9.99 -5.88 8.46
CA ASN A 38 9.94 -4.70 9.31
C ASN A 38 11.35 -4.32 9.78
N GLY A 39 11.65 -3.02 9.70
CA GLY A 39 12.98 -2.47 10.00
C GLY A 39 13.99 -2.58 8.85
N ARG A 40 13.65 -3.25 7.74
CA ARG A 40 14.54 -3.31 6.57
C ARG A 40 14.55 -2.00 5.83
N VAL A 41 15.71 -1.69 5.25
CA VAL A 41 15.91 -0.47 4.47
C VAL A 41 15.29 -0.67 3.09
N TRP A 42 14.39 0.23 2.71
CA TRP A 42 13.79 0.31 1.39
C TRP A 42 14.84 0.75 0.36
N MET A 43 15.16 -0.11 -0.61
CA MET A 43 16.17 0.19 -1.62
C MET A 43 15.57 0.68 -2.93
N ASP A 44 14.51 0.01 -3.38
CA ASP A 44 13.83 0.33 -4.63
C ASP A 44 12.35 -0.10 -4.59
N HIS A 45 11.57 0.36 -5.56
CA HIS A 45 10.19 -0.08 -5.72
C HIS A 45 9.75 -0.13 -7.19
N GLN A 46 8.71 -0.92 -7.44
CA GLN A 46 7.98 -0.93 -8.70
C GLN A 46 6.50 -0.85 -8.39
N TYR A 47 5.79 0.00 -9.14
CA TYR A 47 4.37 0.20 -8.97
C TYR A 47 3.69 0.28 -10.34
N ASN A 48 2.61 -0.47 -10.52
CA ASN A 48 1.88 -0.52 -11.80
C ASN A 48 0.42 -0.05 -11.69
N GLY A 49 0.04 0.56 -10.57
CA GLY A 49 -1.35 0.91 -10.29
C GLY A 49 -2.07 -0.09 -9.39
N ARG A 50 -1.69 -1.38 -9.42
CA ARG A 50 -2.38 -2.47 -8.72
C ARG A 50 -1.53 -3.18 -7.69
N GLU A 51 -0.25 -3.23 -8.00
CA GLU A 51 0.76 -3.95 -7.27
C GLU A 51 1.89 -2.98 -6.94
N LEU A 52 2.35 -3.05 -5.71
CA LEU A 52 3.53 -2.38 -5.20
C LEU A 52 4.53 -3.45 -4.79
N LEU A 53 5.65 -3.51 -5.50
CA LEU A 53 6.80 -4.33 -5.14
C LEU A 53 7.87 -3.45 -4.53
N ILE A 54 8.36 -3.84 -3.35
CA ILE A 54 9.38 -3.15 -2.59
C ILE A 54 10.58 -4.06 -2.50
N GLU A 55 11.75 -3.55 -2.86
CA GLU A 55 13.04 -4.22 -2.69
C GLU A 55 13.76 -3.65 -1.47
N THR A 56 14.37 -4.53 -0.69
CA THR A 56 15.08 -4.15 0.54
C THR A 56 16.56 -4.48 0.48
N GLU A 57 17.34 -3.95 1.43
CA GLU A 57 18.80 -4.09 1.47
C GLU A 57 19.31 -5.53 1.48
N ASP A 58 18.57 -6.46 2.09
CA ASP A 58 18.99 -7.86 2.22
C ASP A 58 18.53 -8.74 1.04
N GLY A 59 18.05 -8.09 -0.04
CA GLY A 59 17.50 -8.74 -1.22
C GLY A 59 16.14 -9.41 -0.98
N SER A 60 15.47 -9.13 0.15
CA SER A 60 14.07 -9.53 0.32
C SER A 60 13.12 -8.53 -0.36
N PHE A 61 11.96 -9.06 -0.74
CA PHE A 61 10.92 -8.33 -1.47
C PHE A 61 9.61 -8.38 -0.71
N LEU A 62 8.90 -7.26 -0.66
CA LEU A 62 7.51 -7.16 -0.22
C LEU A 62 6.65 -6.82 -1.44
N LEU A 63 5.69 -7.69 -1.75
CA LEU A 63 4.64 -7.38 -2.72
C LEU A 63 3.34 -7.08 -1.99
N VAL A 64 2.75 -5.93 -2.26
CA VAL A 64 1.42 -5.53 -1.82
C VAL A 64 0.52 -5.43 -3.05
N HIS A 65 -0.71 -5.93 -2.97
CA HIS A 65 -1.64 -5.95 -4.09
C HIS A 65 -3.09 -5.99 -3.61
N CYS A 66 -4.04 -5.64 -4.48
CA CYS A 66 -5.47 -5.82 -4.21
C CYS A 66 -5.92 -7.23 -4.61
N GLN A 67 -6.53 -7.98 -3.68
CA GLN A 67 -7.13 -9.29 -3.91
C GLN A 67 -8.61 -9.24 -3.54
N GLY A 68 -9.50 -9.36 -4.53
CA GLY A 68 -10.96 -9.33 -4.27
C GLY A 68 -11.46 -8.03 -3.61
N GLY A 69 -10.76 -6.90 -3.85
CA GLY A 69 -11.09 -5.61 -3.26
C GLY A 69 -10.48 -5.35 -1.87
N THR A 70 -9.73 -6.29 -1.31
CA THR A 70 -8.99 -6.11 -0.05
C THR A 70 -7.49 -6.04 -0.31
N VAL A 71 -6.75 -5.39 0.60
CA VAL A 71 -5.29 -5.34 0.52
C VAL A 71 -4.71 -6.67 1.00
N ALA A 72 -3.86 -7.26 0.17
CA ALA A 72 -3.10 -8.47 0.47
C ALA A 72 -1.61 -8.23 0.24
N TRP A 73 -0.76 -8.99 0.93
CA TRP A 73 0.69 -8.84 0.83
C TRP A 73 1.41 -10.18 0.94
N ARG A 74 2.64 -10.24 0.44
CA ARG A 74 3.56 -11.37 0.58
C ARG A 74 5.00 -10.90 0.69
N VAL A 75 5.80 -11.58 1.52
CA VAL A 75 7.25 -11.38 1.63
C VAL A 75 7.97 -12.55 0.97
N GLY A 76 8.99 -12.28 0.16
CA GLY A 76 9.75 -13.30 -0.55
C GLY A 76 11.23 -12.96 -0.71
N ARG A 77 12.04 -13.95 -1.12
CA ARG A 77 13.49 -13.82 -1.37
C ARG A 77 13.85 -13.77 -2.86
N ALA A 78 12.86 -13.93 -3.74
CA ALA A 78 13.05 -13.87 -5.18
C ALA A 78 12.15 -12.79 -5.76
N LYS A 79 12.72 -11.98 -6.65
CA LYS A 79 11.97 -10.94 -7.36
C LYS A 79 10.89 -11.58 -8.22
N PRO A 80 9.61 -11.17 -8.09
CA PRO A 80 8.57 -11.62 -9.01
C PRO A 80 8.87 -11.12 -10.44
N ASN A 81 8.82 -12.01 -11.42
CA ASN A 81 9.11 -11.67 -12.83
C ASN A 81 7.93 -11.02 -13.59
N HIS A 82 6.79 -10.78 -12.94
CA HIS A 82 5.49 -10.58 -13.62
C HIS A 82 4.80 -9.23 -13.36
N LEU A 83 5.53 -8.17 -13.02
CA LEU A 83 4.92 -6.84 -12.98
C LEU A 83 4.67 -6.34 -14.40
N GLU A 84 3.42 -6.48 -14.85
CA GLU A 84 2.95 -5.85 -16.08
C GLU A 84 2.73 -4.36 -15.82
N TRP A 85 3.36 -3.50 -16.64
CA TRP A 85 3.19 -2.05 -16.55
C TRP A 85 1.81 -1.65 -17.08
N ARG A 86 0.92 -1.19 -16.18
CA ARG A 86 -0.40 -0.64 -16.56
C ARG A 86 -0.44 0.88 -16.47
N VAL A 87 0.19 1.45 -15.45
CA VAL A 87 0.47 2.89 -15.42
C VAL A 87 1.69 3.15 -16.29
N PRO A 88 1.65 4.12 -17.22
CA PRO A 88 2.83 4.48 -17.99
C PRO A 88 3.98 4.79 -17.03
N PRO A 89 5.20 4.28 -17.28
CA PRO A 89 6.31 4.38 -16.33
C PRO A 89 6.75 5.83 -16.04
N PHE A 90 6.22 6.81 -16.79
CA PHE A 90 6.46 8.24 -16.64
C PHE A 90 5.31 9.01 -15.95
N GLU A 91 4.16 8.38 -15.68
CA GLU A 91 3.07 9.04 -14.95
C GLU A 91 3.38 9.03 -13.46
N GLU A 92 3.96 10.11 -12.92
CA GLU A 92 4.32 10.22 -11.49
C GLU A 92 3.12 10.44 -10.54
N THR A 93 1.96 10.80 -11.10
CA THR A 93 0.73 11.08 -10.35
C THR A 93 -0.47 10.51 -11.07
N VAL A 94 -1.29 9.76 -10.35
CA VAL A 94 -2.58 9.26 -10.82
C VAL A 94 -3.67 10.12 -10.19
N LEU A 95 -4.67 10.53 -10.97
CA LEU A 95 -5.81 11.29 -10.46
C LEU A 95 -6.99 10.34 -10.29
N PHE A 96 -7.60 10.29 -9.11
CA PHE A 96 -8.81 9.52 -8.85
C PHE A 96 -9.98 10.48 -8.63
N ARG A 97 -11.09 10.26 -9.32
CA ARG A 97 -12.34 10.97 -9.05
C ARG A 97 -13.24 10.08 -8.21
N LEU A 98 -13.53 10.49 -6.98
CA LEU A 98 -14.40 9.78 -6.06
C LEU A 98 -15.88 9.93 -6.48
N PRO A 99 -16.79 9.06 -5.99
CA PRO A 99 -18.23 9.20 -6.23
C PRO A 99 -18.82 10.54 -5.79
N SER A 100 -18.18 11.22 -4.82
CA SER A 100 -18.54 12.56 -4.36
C SER A 100 -18.26 13.65 -5.42
N GLY A 101 -17.51 13.34 -6.48
CA GLY A 101 -16.98 14.28 -7.46
C GLY A 101 -15.63 14.89 -7.06
N GLU A 102 -15.15 14.62 -5.85
CA GLU A 102 -13.82 15.01 -5.39
C GLU A 102 -12.73 14.35 -6.24
N VAL A 103 -11.68 15.10 -6.58
CA VAL A 103 -10.51 14.57 -7.30
C VAL A 103 -9.33 14.49 -6.34
N VAL A 104 -8.89 13.28 -6.04
CA VAL A 104 -7.77 12.98 -5.15
C VAL A 104 -6.53 12.67 -6.00
N PRO A 105 -5.46 13.46 -5.90
CA PRO A 105 -4.19 13.17 -6.56
C PRO A 105 -3.38 12.15 -5.75
N TRP A 106 -3.03 11.04 -6.39
CA TRP A 106 -2.09 10.04 -5.86
C TRP A 106 -0.72 10.26 -6.48
N ALA A 107 0.10 11.11 -5.85
CA ALA A 107 1.48 11.41 -6.25
C ALA A 107 2.44 10.27 -5.86
N TRP A 108 2.14 9.07 -6.34
CA TRP A 108 2.75 7.81 -5.91
C TRP A 108 4.27 7.84 -6.00
N HIS A 109 4.83 8.40 -7.06
CA HIS A 109 6.28 8.40 -7.26
C HIS A 109 6.98 9.20 -6.16
N LYS A 110 6.43 10.38 -5.81
CA LYS A 110 6.96 11.21 -4.72
C LYS A 110 6.82 10.50 -3.37
N VAL A 111 5.65 9.93 -3.08
CA VAL A 111 5.36 9.27 -1.81
C VAL A 111 6.26 8.04 -1.62
N LEU A 112 6.27 7.12 -2.59
CA LEU A 112 7.07 5.88 -2.53
C LEU A 112 8.57 6.16 -2.58
N SER A 113 9.03 7.10 -3.41
CA SER A 113 10.45 7.52 -3.40
C SER A 113 10.88 8.13 -2.07
N GLY A 114 9.93 8.71 -1.32
CA GLY A 114 10.17 9.22 0.03
C GLY A 114 10.57 8.15 1.04
N PHE A 115 10.26 6.87 0.80
CA PHE A 115 10.69 5.75 1.65
C PHE A 115 12.13 5.30 1.36
N ARG A 116 12.69 5.62 0.19
CA ARG A 116 13.99 5.11 -0.23
C ARG A 116 15.10 5.48 0.76
N GLY A 117 15.90 4.48 1.13
CA GLY A 117 16.98 4.60 2.10
C GLY A 117 16.52 4.62 3.56
N LYS A 118 15.23 4.43 3.85
CA LYS A 118 14.69 4.43 5.21
C LYS A 118 14.23 3.03 5.63
N PRO A 119 14.37 2.69 6.92
CA PRO A 119 13.71 1.52 7.48
C PRO A 119 12.20 1.74 7.53
N PHE A 120 11.43 0.79 7.05
CA PHE A 120 9.96 0.86 7.07
C PHE A 120 9.36 -0.25 7.95
N ALA A 121 8.11 -0.09 8.31
CA ALA A 121 7.33 -1.09 9.01
C ALA A 121 5.92 -1.18 8.44
N LEU A 122 5.36 -2.38 8.51
CA LEU A 122 3.95 -2.67 8.31
C LEU A 122 3.28 -2.92 9.65
N ALA A 123 2.08 -2.38 9.84
CA ALA A 123 1.19 -2.71 10.95
C ALA A 123 -0.16 -3.12 10.38
N VAL A 124 -0.78 -4.14 10.99
CA VAL A 124 -2.07 -4.66 10.51
C VAL A 124 -3.12 -4.63 11.59
N SER A 125 -4.35 -4.30 11.19
CA SER A 125 -5.58 -4.49 11.94
C SER A 125 -6.51 -5.44 11.17
N ASP A 126 -7.59 -5.89 11.79
CA ASP A 126 -8.59 -6.80 11.19
C ASP A 126 -9.10 -6.39 9.80
N SER A 127 -9.00 -5.10 9.47
CA SER A 127 -9.54 -4.55 8.23
C SER A 127 -8.52 -3.79 7.38
N LEU A 128 -7.34 -3.45 7.90
CA LEU A 128 -6.46 -2.46 7.27
C LEU A 128 -4.97 -2.74 7.46
N LEU A 129 -4.19 -2.39 6.43
CA LEU A 129 -2.73 -2.47 6.41
C LEU A 129 -2.13 -1.06 6.37
N PHE A 130 -1.29 -0.76 7.35
CA PHE A 130 -0.56 0.50 7.47
C PHE A 130 0.91 0.32 7.11
N MET A 131 1.53 1.40 6.64
CA MET A 131 2.94 1.48 6.31
C MET A 131 3.54 2.80 6.80
N PHE A 132 4.70 2.73 7.46
CA PHE A 132 5.35 3.91 8.04
C PHE A 132 6.88 3.74 8.13
N TRP A 133 7.59 4.83 8.41
CA TRP A 133 9.00 4.81 8.80
C TRP A 133 9.21 5.65 10.06
N ARG A 134 10.35 5.46 10.75
CA ARG A 134 10.64 6.15 12.01
C ARG A 134 10.69 7.67 11.82
N GLY A 135 9.77 8.39 12.49
CA GLY A 135 9.68 9.86 12.42
C GLY A 135 9.05 10.39 11.12
N GLY A 136 8.45 9.51 10.32
CA GLY A 136 7.64 9.86 9.15
C GLY A 136 6.15 9.88 9.45
N PRO A 137 5.34 10.32 8.48
CA PRO A 137 3.90 10.14 8.51
C PRO A 137 3.52 8.65 8.40
N GLU A 138 2.31 8.36 8.86
CA GLU A 138 1.68 7.04 8.69
C GLU A 138 0.87 7.04 7.39
N TYR A 139 0.94 5.91 6.68
CA TYR A 139 0.17 5.71 5.46
C TYR A 139 -0.71 4.48 5.59
N LEU A 140 -1.95 4.61 5.12
CA LEU A 140 -2.88 3.51 4.95
C LEU A 140 -2.84 2.99 3.51
N LEU A 141 -2.77 1.67 3.34
CA LEU A 141 -2.94 1.03 2.04
C LEU A 141 -4.44 0.81 1.77
N CYS A 142 -4.92 1.35 0.65
CA CYS A 142 -6.31 1.36 0.22
C CYS A 142 -6.46 0.70 -1.16
N CYS A 143 -7.62 0.10 -1.40
CA CYS A 143 -8.00 -0.39 -2.74
C CYS A 143 -9.16 0.45 -3.30
N TYR A 144 -8.94 1.09 -4.44
CA TYR A 144 -10.01 1.76 -5.20
C TYR A 144 -10.45 0.87 -6.36
N ARG A 145 -11.76 0.78 -6.61
CA ARG A 145 -12.32 0.07 -7.76
C ARG A 145 -12.78 1.05 -8.83
N SER A 146 -12.45 0.80 -10.08
CA SER A 146 -12.88 1.57 -11.26
C SER A 146 -13.00 0.64 -12.45
N GLU A 147 -14.13 0.67 -13.16
CA GLU A 147 -14.38 -0.10 -14.38
C GLU A 147 -14.08 -1.61 -14.22
N GLY A 148 -14.42 -2.18 -13.06
CA GLY A 148 -14.13 -3.58 -12.73
C GLY A 148 -12.67 -3.89 -12.36
N GLU A 149 -11.80 -2.89 -12.31
CA GLU A 149 -10.38 -3.00 -11.97
C GLU A 149 -10.08 -2.43 -10.59
N HIS A 150 -9.02 -2.91 -9.94
CA HIS A 150 -8.58 -2.45 -8.62
C HIS A 150 -7.26 -1.70 -8.68
N TYR A 151 -7.16 -0.62 -7.91
CA TYR A 151 -5.99 0.23 -7.76
C TYR A 151 -5.52 0.26 -6.31
N LEU A 152 -4.23 0.07 -6.08
CA LEU A 152 -3.60 0.15 -4.77
C LEU A 152 -3.09 1.58 -4.54
N VAL A 153 -3.61 2.25 -3.53
CA VAL A 153 -3.30 3.65 -3.20
C VAL A 153 -2.76 3.70 -1.78
N LEU A 154 -1.76 4.54 -1.49
CA LEU A 154 -1.41 4.85 -0.11
C LEU A 154 -2.00 6.22 0.25
N SER A 155 -2.70 6.31 1.36
CA SER A 155 -3.28 7.56 1.83
C SER A 155 -2.58 7.95 3.13
N GLU A 156 -2.07 9.17 3.21
CA GLU A 156 -1.51 9.70 4.47
C GLU A 156 -2.64 9.84 5.49
N CYS A 157 -2.39 9.41 6.73
CA CYS A 157 -3.34 9.44 7.84
C CYS A 157 -3.27 10.74 8.66
#